data_AF-A0A1E7ETW9-F1
#
_entry.id   AF-A0A1E7ETW9-F1
#
_cell.length_a   1.000
_cell.length_b   1.000
_cell.length_c   1.000
_cell.angle_alpha   90.00
_cell.angle_beta   90.00
_cell.angle_gamma   90.00
#
_symmetry.space_group_name_H-M   'P 1'
#
loop_
_entity.id
_entity.type
_entity.pdbx_description
1 polymer ?
#
loop_
_entity_poly.entity_id
_entity_poly.type
_entity_poly.pdbx_seq_one_letter_code
_entity_poly.pdbx_strand_id
1 'polypeptide(L)'
;MFSRYPRLARSIATRCSSRFQSSSSSSSSSSTTKYFSKSSTVGGYLSALRWKAANALTSHLPDDERNLLLEKLSSKEHTTGDGINSDVVSSHSKVDKNEDEDDNSITKYQPSIDEAIAAAKLREAEKFEQKWELEKEELTAKAEVAARSRIESDIEIQKRQIAFEAWKRDLEVEKNESIGNTTTTEQQTQEMEILLGEHPILGKCISELGYKRIHLASLKNLATIPVWEKQRIFRLARTKKMATDKMKTLHLGLPGIIGIFENIDGSLNIVDGQHRVGMLKVLETKVTSDDFDFDNILVEVYPALKDEHEETHAKDLFLEVNKAEPVKLVDLPGVGNASDKKIINEVADRLQDSFPEMFSDSQRCRAPHLNIDNLRDALFQSNIIRKHGHKTSKAVEDWILEQNDLLEVKYQVEENRELVKETALKKAEQFRFYLGLESYWLYE
;
A
#
# COMPACT_ATOMS: atom_id res chain seq x y z
N MET A 1 -67.36 -0.28 -21.60
CA MET A 1 -66.53 0.91 -21.90
C MET A 1 -65.08 0.49 -21.95
N PHE A 2 -64.59 0.17 -23.15
CA PHE A 2 -63.19 -0.17 -23.42
C PHE A 2 -62.59 0.96 -24.27
N SER A 3 -61.51 1.59 -23.82
CA SER A 3 -60.70 2.53 -24.62
C SER A 3 -59.25 2.39 -24.14
N ARG A 4 -58.42 1.54 -24.78
CA ARG A 4 -57.58 1.79 -25.97
C ARG A 4 -56.58 2.94 -25.79
N TYR A 5 -55.38 2.57 -25.34
CA TYR A 5 -54.13 3.30 -25.53
C TYR A 5 -53.69 3.30 -27.00
N PRO A 6 -53.08 4.38 -27.51
CA PRO A 6 -52.15 4.31 -28.63
C PRO A 6 -50.69 4.41 -28.16
N ARG A 7 -49.89 3.44 -28.60
CA ARG A 7 -48.41 3.45 -28.57
C ARG A 7 -47.89 4.48 -29.58
N LEU A 8 -46.95 5.32 -29.16
CA LEU A 8 -46.08 6.07 -30.06
C LEU A 8 -44.63 5.64 -29.81
N ALA A 9 -44.14 4.79 -30.70
CA ALA A 9 -42.73 4.50 -30.85
C ALA A 9 -42.07 5.67 -31.59
N ARG A 10 -41.03 6.27 -31.00
CA ARG A 10 -40.09 7.13 -31.73
C ARG A 10 -38.68 6.57 -31.60
N SER A 11 -38.21 6.09 -32.75
CA SER A 11 -36.83 5.79 -33.08
C SER A 11 -35.98 7.06 -32.97
N ILE A 12 -34.92 7.02 -32.16
CA ILE A 12 -33.83 7.99 -32.19
C ILE A 12 -32.56 7.20 -32.49
N ALA A 13 -32.19 7.18 -33.77
CA ALA A 13 -30.88 6.77 -34.25
C ALA A 13 -30.01 8.03 -34.36
N THR A 14 -29.15 8.27 -33.37
CA THR A 14 -28.10 9.30 -33.46
C THR A 14 -26.76 8.63 -33.72
N ARG A 15 -26.25 8.92 -34.93
CA ARG A 15 -24.92 8.58 -35.42
C ARG A 15 -23.84 9.19 -34.50
N CYS A 16 -23.02 8.35 -33.88
CA CYS A 16 -21.72 8.77 -33.34
C CYS A 16 -20.65 8.53 -34.42
N SER A 17 -20.12 9.62 -34.96
CA SER A 17 -18.93 9.62 -35.81
C SER A 17 -17.94 10.59 -35.18
N SER A 18 -17.01 10.09 -34.38
CA SER A 18 -15.89 10.87 -33.86
C SER A 18 -14.57 10.35 -34.45
N ARG A 19 -14.02 11.23 -35.27
CA ARG A 19 -12.70 11.21 -35.91
C ARG A 19 -11.61 10.99 -34.86
N PHE A 20 -10.81 9.94 -35.02
CA PHE A 20 -9.55 9.75 -34.32
C PHE A 20 -8.48 10.54 -35.09
N GLN A 21 -7.96 11.63 -34.50
CA GLN A 21 -6.74 12.27 -34.97
C GLN A 21 -5.59 11.84 -34.06
N SER A 22 -4.69 11.07 -34.65
CA SER A 22 -3.38 10.70 -34.12
C SER A 22 -2.50 11.94 -34.01
N SER A 23 -2.11 12.31 -32.79
CA SER A 23 -1.01 13.24 -32.54
C SER A 23 0.22 12.43 -32.13
N SER A 24 1.17 12.38 -33.06
CA SER A 24 2.57 12.02 -32.84
C SER A 24 3.29 13.13 -32.10
N SER A 25 3.92 12.83 -30.97
CA SER A 25 4.99 13.66 -30.40
C SER A 25 6.22 12.81 -30.11
N SER A 26 7.29 13.20 -30.77
CA SER A 26 8.64 12.70 -30.70
C SER A 26 9.49 13.64 -29.84
N SER A 27 10.65 13.11 -29.39
CA SER A 27 11.81 13.80 -28.81
C SER A 27 11.67 14.29 -27.35
N SER A 28 12.67 14.21 -26.47
CA SER A 28 14.08 13.82 -26.61
C SER A 28 14.69 13.49 -25.23
N SER A 29 15.60 12.52 -25.27
CA SER A 29 16.77 12.30 -24.42
C SER A 29 17.32 13.45 -23.56
N SER A 30 17.68 13.12 -22.31
CA SER A 30 18.92 13.63 -21.71
C SER A 30 19.78 12.48 -21.18
N SER A 31 21.07 12.61 -21.48
CA SER A 31 22.16 11.66 -21.36
C SER A 31 22.95 11.87 -20.06
N THR A 32 23.33 10.79 -19.35
CA THR A 32 24.61 10.71 -18.62
C THR A 32 24.94 9.25 -18.33
N THR A 33 25.91 8.69 -19.06
CA THR A 33 26.96 7.73 -18.62
C THR A 33 27.59 7.14 -19.89
N LYS A 34 28.54 7.87 -20.47
CA LYS A 34 29.55 7.31 -21.37
C LYS A 34 30.76 7.01 -20.51
N TYR A 35 31.17 5.75 -20.40
CA TYR A 35 32.55 5.26 -20.31
C TYR A 35 32.48 3.75 -20.05
N PHE A 36 32.52 2.94 -21.12
CA PHE A 36 33.10 1.60 -21.10
C PHE A 36 33.31 1.19 -22.55
N SER A 37 34.51 1.48 -23.06
CA SER A 37 34.95 1.07 -24.38
C SER A 37 35.34 -0.41 -24.38
N LYS A 38 34.72 -1.13 -25.31
CA LYS A 38 35.06 -2.42 -25.92
C LYS A 38 36.50 -2.91 -25.69
N SER A 39 36.63 -3.94 -24.86
CA SER A 39 37.64 -5.00 -24.98
C SER A 39 36.95 -6.31 -24.56
N SER A 40 36.51 -7.10 -25.55
CA SER A 40 35.70 -8.30 -25.36
C SER A 40 36.59 -9.55 -25.20
N THR A 41 37.49 -9.54 -24.23
CA THR A 41 38.11 -10.77 -23.73
C THR A 41 37.28 -11.28 -22.56
N VAL A 42 36.98 -12.58 -22.52
CA VAL A 42 36.25 -13.26 -21.43
C VAL A 42 36.87 -12.93 -20.05
N GLY A 43 38.18 -12.67 -20.00
CA GLY A 43 38.88 -12.20 -18.79
C GLY A 43 38.43 -10.83 -18.27
N GLY A 44 38.01 -9.90 -19.13
CA GLY A 44 37.46 -8.60 -18.73
C GLY A 44 36.10 -8.71 -18.03
N TYR A 45 35.28 -9.69 -18.45
CA TYR A 45 34.00 -9.94 -17.80
C TYR A 45 34.18 -10.57 -16.40
N LEU A 46 35.09 -11.54 -16.27
CA LEU A 46 35.36 -12.20 -14.99
C LEU A 46 36.02 -11.26 -13.97
N SER A 47 36.92 -10.39 -14.40
CA SER A 47 37.51 -9.37 -13.52
C SER A 47 36.46 -8.35 -13.06
N ALA A 48 35.58 -7.89 -13.97
CA ALA A 48 34.48 -6.99 -13.61
C ALA A 48 33.48 -7.66 -12.66
N LEU A 49 33.17 -8.95 -12.84
CA LEU A 49 32.30 -9.71 -11.95
C LEU A 49 32.94 -9.88 -10.56
N ARG A 50 34.24 -10.21 -10.51
CA ARG A 50 35.01 -10.36 -9.26
C ARG A 50 35.08 -9.05 -8.49
N TRP A 51 35.25 -7.93 -9.19
CA TRP A 51 35.23 -6.60 -8.59
C TRP A 51 33.85 -6.23 -8.03
N LYS A 52 32.77 -6.52 -8.77
CA LYS A 52 31.40 -6.31 -8.28
C LYS A 52 31.09 -7.16 -7.05
N ALA A 53 31.50 -8.43 -7.05
CA ALA A 53 31.31 -9.33 -5.92
C ALA A 53 32.11 -8.88 -4.70
N ALA A 54 33.39 -8.52 -4.87
CA ALA A 54 34.22 -7.99 -3.80
C ALA A 54 33.61 -6.71 -3.21
N ASN A 55 33.18 -5.77 -4.06
CA ASN A 55 32.59 -4.51 -3.62
C ASN A 55 31.25 -4.70 -2.89
N ALA A 56 30.44 -5.68 -3.30
CA ALA A 56 29.20 -6.03 -2.61
C ALA A 56 29.47 -6.65 -1.23
N LEU A 57 30.43 -7.57 -1.13
CA LEU A 57 30.80 -8.24 0.11
C LEU A 57 31.48 -7.30 1.12
N THR A 58 32.20 -6.29 0.65
CA THR A 58 32.88 -5.30 1.52
C THR A 58 32.05 -4.05 1.78
N SER A 59 30.79 -4.01 1.36
CA SER A 59 29.93 -2.81 1.48
C SER A 59 29.59 -2.42 2.93
N HIS A 60 29.82 -3.32 3.89
CA HIS A 60 29.59 -3.09 5.32
C HIS A 60 30.88 -2.76 6.11
N LEU A 61 32.04 -2.71 5.44
CA LEU A 61 33.30 -2.35 6.09
C LEU A 61 33.49 -0.82 6.09
N PRO A 62 34.18 -0.26 7.10
CA PRO A 62 34.65 1.12 7.06
C PRO A 62 35.48 1.40 5.80
N ASP A 63 35.39 2.62 5.26
CA ASP A 63 35.97 2.95 3.96
C ASP A 63 37.49 2.68 3.90
N ASP A 64 38.19 2.86 5.00
CA ASP A 64 39.63 2.65 5.16
C ASP A 64 40.01 1.16 4.92
N GLU A 65 39.28 0.23 5.53
CA GLU A 65 39.50 -1.21 5.42
C GLU A 65 39.04 -1.75 4.05
N ARG A 66 37.91 -1.21 3.56
CA ARG A 66 37.39 -1.51 2.24
C ARG A 66 38.38 -1.16 1.14
N ASN A 67 38.99 0.03 1.21
CA ASN A 67 39.98 0.48 0.25
C ASN A 67 41.26 -0.36 0.29
N LEU A 68 41.74 -0.72 1.49
CA LEU A 68 42.92 -1.57 1.66
C LEU A 68 42.71 -3.00 1.11
N LEU A 69 41.50 -3.54 1.23
CA LEU A 69 41.13 -4.84 0.63
C LEU A 69 41.01 -4.78 -0.89
N LEU A 70 40.38 -3.72 -1.41
CA LEU A 70 40.24 -3.50 -2.86
C LEU A 70 41.61 -3.26 -3.53
N GLU A 71 42.52 -2.54 -2.86
CA GLU A 71 43.89 -2.33 -3.32
C GLU A 71 44.65 -3.66 -3.44
N LYS A 72 44.61 -4.50 -2.40
CA LYS A 72 45.23 -5.85 -2.43
C LYS A 72 44.67 -6.76 -3.53
N LEU A 73 43.41 -6.58 -3.91
CA LEU A 73 42.77 -7.36 -4.99
C LEU A 73 43.13 -6.85 -6.40
N SER A 74 43.57 -5.59 -6.53
CA SER A 74 43.92 -4.99 -7.82
C SER A 74 45.41 -5.17 -8.19
N SER A 75 46.32 -5.39 -7.23
CA SER A 75 47.77 -5.30 -7.46
C SER A 75 48.47 -6.55 -8.03
N LYS A 76 47.83 -7.37 -8.87
CA LYS A 76 48.51 -8.56 -9.43
C LYS A 76 48.29 -8.76 -10.93
N GLU A 77 48.73 -7.78 -11.72
CA GLU A 77 49.22 -8.06 -13.07
C GLU A 77 50.75 -7.96 -13.05
N HIS A 78 51.39 -9.14 -13.06
CA HIS A 78 52.81 -9.29 -13.26
C HIS A 78 53.19 -8.73 -14.64
N THR A 79 53.91 -7.62 -14.67
CA THR A 79 54.71 -7.19 -15.81
C THR A 79 55.83 -8.19 -16.03
N THR A 80 55.68 -9.06 -17.02
CA THR A 80 56.79 -9.81 -17.64
C THR A 80 57.16 -9.13 -18.95
N GLY A 81 58.38 -8.59 -19.04
CA GLY A 81 59.07 -8.39 -20.33
C GLY A 81 59.66 -7.00 -20.59
N ASP A 82 60.99 -6.96 -20.60
CA ASP A 82 61.92 -6.07 -21.30
C ASP A 82 62.09 -4.58 -20.90
N GLY A 83 63.24 -4.32 -20.27
CA GLY A 83 64.30 -3.60 -21.00
C GLY A 83 64.75 -2.22 -20.51
N ILE A 84 65.93 -2.21 -19.85
CA ILE A 84 67.04 -1.23 -20.00
C ILE A 84 66.95 0.16 -19.31
N ASN A 85 67.90 0.37 -18.38
CA ASN A 85 68.58 1.59 -17.91
C ASN A 85 67.82 2.90 -17.60
N SER A 86 67.92 3.33 -16.34
CA SER A 86 68.67 4.50 -15.85
C SER A 86 68.06 4.93 -14.50
N ASP A 87 68.80 4.83 -13.39
CA ASP A 87 69.69 5.85 -12.83
C ASP A 87 68.94 7.05 -12.18
N VAL A 88 69.39 7.42 -10.97
CA VAL A 88 69.28 8.76 -10.32
C VAL A 88 68.13 9.03 -9.30
N VAL A 89 68.58 9.19 -8.03
CA VAL A 89 68.14 10.14 -6.94
C VAL A 89 66.90 9.74 -6.10
N SER A 90 67.03 9.35 -4.82
CA SER A 90 67.49 10.06 -3.59
C SER A 90 66.43 10.98 -2.95
N SER A 91 65.97 10.61 -1.74
CA SER A 91 65.77 11.47 -0.54
C SER A 91 64.88 10.75 0.50
N HIS A 92 65.39 10.28 1.65
CA HIS A 92 65.59 10.99 2.94
C HIS A 92 64.32 11.34 3.74
N SER A 93 64.08 10.61 4.84
CA SER A 93 63.65 11.10 6.18
C SER A 93 63.60 9.93 7.19
N LYS A 94 64.61 9.79 8.08
CA LYS A 94 64.58 10.15 9.53
C LYS A 94 63.40 9.48 10.27
N VAL A 95 63.55 8.38 11.03
CA VAL A 95 64.41 8.11 12.21
C VAL A 95 64.36 9.24 13.23
N ASP A 96 63.42 9.13 14.17
CA ASP A 96 63.61 9.60 15.54
C ASP A 96 63.47 8.42 16.49
N LYS A 97 64.57 8.19 17.21
CA LYS A 97 64.73 7.28 18.32
C LYS A 97 64.16 7.95 19.56
N ASN A 98 63.41 7.20 20.37
CA ASN A 98 63.48 7.35 21.82
C ASN A 98 63.57 5.95 22.41
N GLU A 99 64.82 5.65 22.79
CA GLU A 99 65.22 4.60 23.70
C GLU A 99 64.83 5.09 25.10
N ASP A 100 63.92 4.39 25.77
CA ASP A 100 63.92 4.29 27.23
C ASP A 100 63.65 2.83 27.56
N GLU A 101 64.76 2.16 27.83
CA GLU A 101 64.88 0.85 28.42
C GLU A 101 64.23 0.88 29.81
N ASP A 102 63.20 0.07 30.02
CA ASP A 102 62.97 -0.49 31.35
C ASP A 102 62.78 -2.00 31.22
N ASP A 103 63.89 -2.65 31.55
CA ASP A 103 64.23 -4.03 31.35
C ASP A 103 63.52 -4.87 32.41
N ASN A 104 62.30 -5.31 32.10
CA ASN A 104 61.62 -6.36 32.86
C ASN A 104 61.21 -7.45 31.88
N SER A 105 62.18 -8.31 31.54
CA SER A 105 62.03 -9.46 30.64
C SER A 105 61.12 -10.55 31.26
N ILE A 106 59.84 -10.23 31.41
CA ILE A 106 58.79 -11.24 31.41
C ILE A 106 58.84 -11.87 30.04
N THR A 107 59.25 -13.14 29.99
CA THR A 107 59.20 -13.99 28.80
C THR A 107 57.84 -13.78 28.12
N LYS A 108 57.83 -13.06 27.00
CA LYS A 108 56.64 -12.82 26.18
C LYS A 108 56.13 -14.17 25.73
N TYR A 109 55.22 -14.73 26.51
CA TYR A 109 54.52 -15.95 26.20
C TYR A 109 53.78 -15.66 24.90
N GLN A 110 54.29 -16.20 23.79
CA GLN A 110 53.58 -16.16 22.53
C GLN A 110 52.47 -17.20 22.66
N PRO A 111 51.20 -16.77 22.76
CA PRO A 111 50.11 -17.71 22.85
C PRO A 111 50.16 -18.63 21.64
N SER A 112 49.85 -19.91 21.87
CA SER A 112 49.71 -20.86 20.76
C SER A 112 48.75 -20.29 19.71
N ILE A 113 48.97 -20.62 18.44
CA ILE A 113 48.04 -20.24 17.36
C ILE A 113 46.60 -20.66 17.72
N ASP A 114 46.44 -21.80 18.38
CA ASP A 114 45.14 -22.29 18.85
C ASP A 114 44.54 -21.42 19.97
N GLU A 115 45.38 -20.91 20.87
CA GLU A 115 44.98 -20.01 21.96
C GLU A 115 44.58 -18.64 21.41
N ALA A 116 45.30 -18.13 20.39
CA ALA A 116 44.95 -16.91 19.69
C ALA A 116 43.61 -17.05 18.93
N ILE A 117 43.36 -18.20 18.30
CA ILE A 117 42.07 -18.48 17.63
C ILE A 117 40.94 -18.59 18.66
N ALA A 118 41.16 -19.28 19.77
CA ALA A 118 40.15 -19.38 20.84
C ALA A 118 39.81 -18.02 21.44
N ALA A 119 40.83 -17.18 21.71
CA ALA A 119 40.64 -15.83 22.20
C ALA A 119 39.92 -14.92 21.19
N ALA A 120 40.20 -15.07 19.88
CA ALA A 120 39.50 -14.32 18.84
C ALA A 120 38.01 -14.72 18.75
N LYS A 121 37.70 -16.02 18.80
CA LYS A 121 36.32 -16.53 18.82
C LYS A 121 35.55 -16.08 20.06
N LEU A 122 36.20 -16.05 21.23
CA LEU A 122 35.58 -15.55 22.47
C LEU A 122 35.21 -14.07 22.34
N ARG A 123 36.13 -13.22 21.87
CA ARG A 123 35.86 -11.79 21.65
C ARG A 123 34.78 -11.52 20.61
N GLU A 124 34.72 -12.36 19.57
CA GLU A 124 33.66 -12.28 18.57
C GLU A 124 32.30 -12.64 19.20
N ALA A 125 32.25 -13.70 20.01
CA ALA A 125 31.04 -14.08 20.76
C ALA A 125 30.58 -12.97 21.72
N GLU A 126 31.49 -12.34 22.46
CA GLU A 126 31.18 -11.21 23.35
C GLU A 126 30.61 -10.01 22.59
N LYS A 127 31.14 -9.70 21.39
CA LYS A 127 30.59 -8.63 20.54
C LYS A 127 29.18 -8.95 20.05
N PHE A 128 28.92 -10.21 19.70
CA PHE A 128 27.57 -10.64 19.32
C PHE A 128 26.59 -10.56 20.48
N GLU A 129 27.02 -10.90 21.71
CA GLU A 129 26.19 -10.78 22.90
C GLU A 129 25.84 -9.32 23.21
N GLN A 130 26.82 -8.41 23.18
CA GLN A 130 26.57 -6.97 23.35
C GLN A 130 25.64 -6.40 22.28
N LYS A 131 25.83 -6.79 21.01
CA LYS A 131 24.94 -6.37 19.92
C LYS A 131 23.52 -6.88 20.13
N TRP A 132 23.37 -8.13 20.56
CA TRP A 132 22.08 -8.72 20.87
C TRP A 132 21.40 -8.04 22.06
N GLU A 133 22.15 -7.65 23.09
CA GLU A 133 21.62 -6.89 24.23
C GLU A 133 21.10 -5.51 23.81
N LEU A 134 21.85 -4.77 22.96
CA LEU A 134 21.40 -3.49 22.42
C LEU A 134 20.15 -3.62 21.55
N GLU A 135 20.09 -4.61 20.66
CA GLU A 135 18.91 -4.88 19.83
C GLU A 135 17.70 -5.27 20.67
N LYS A 136 17.91 -6.05 21.74
CA LYS A 136 16.87 -6.41 22.71
C LYS A 136 16.35 -5.19 23.45
N GLU A 137 17.22 -4.30 23.91
CA GLU A 137 16.84 -3.06 24.58
C GLU A 137 16.03 -2.16 23.64
N GLU A 138 16.48 -1.98 22.39
CA GLU A 138 15.77 -1.20 21.38
C GLU A 138 14.38 -1.79 21.08
N LEU A 139 14.27 -3.11 20.97
CA LEU A 139 12.98 -3.80 20.79
C LEU A 139 12.05 -3.60 22.00
N THR A 140 12.57 -3.68 23.22
CA THR A 140 11.77 -3.43 24.43
C THR A 140 11.30 -1.97 24.51
N ALA A 141 12.16 -1.01 24.19
CA ALA A 141 11.79 0.41 24.16
C ALA A 141 10.71 0.68 23.10
N LYS A 142 10.83 0.09 21.91
CA LYS A 142 9.79 0.17 20.86
C LYS A 142 8.46 -0.46 21.32
N ALA A 143 8.52 -1.60 22.00
CA ALA A 143 7.32 -2.26 22.53
C ALA A 143 6.64 -1.41 23.62
N GLU A 144 7.39 -0.78 24.51
CA GLU A 144 6.85 0.12 25.53
C GLU A 144 6.21 1.38 24.94
N VAL A 145 6.86 2.01 23.95
CA VAL A 145 6.29 3.16 23.23
C VAL A 145 4.98 2.78 22.55
N ALA A 146 4.94 1.63 21.89
CA ALA A 146 3.71 1.12 21.27
C ALA A 146 2.61 0.80 22.30
N ALA A 147 2.98 0.27 23.46
CA ALA A 147 2.03 0.00 24.55
C ALA A 147 1.45 1.29 25.14
N ARG A 148 2.27 2.32 25.37
CA ARG A 148 1.82 3.64 25.85
C ARG A 148 0.89 4.31 24.85
N SER A 149 1.21 4.26 23.56
CA SER A 149 0.37 4.82 22.51
C SER A 149 -1.01 4.13 22.43
N ARG A 150 -1.10 2.81 22.68
CA ARG A 150 -2.39 2.11 22.78
C ARG A 150 -3.22 2.59 23.98
N ILE A 151 -2.61 2.69 25.16
CA ILE A 151 -3.30 3.16 26.36
C ILE A 151 -3.82 4.59 26.18
N GLU A 152 -3.02 5.47 25.57
CA GLU A 152 -3.43 6.84 25.28
C GLU A 152 -4.61 6.89 24.30
N SER A 153 -4.59 6.08 23.24
CA SER A 153 -5.71 5.93 22.31
C SER A 153 -6.97 5.42 23.01
N ASP A 154 -6.86 4.44 23.90
CA ASP A 154 -8.00 3.88 24.62
C ASP A 154 -8.62 4.91 25.59
N ILE A 155 -7.78 5.70 26.28
CA ILE A 155 -8.23 6.79 27.14
C ILE A 155 -8.97 7.86 26.31
N GLU A 156 -8.49 8.17 25.12
CA GLU A 156 -9.15 9.13 24.24
C GLU A 156 -10.52 8.62 23.77
N ILE A 157 -10.63 7.34 23.43
CA ILE A 157 -11.90 6.69 23.08
C ILE A 157 -12.88 6.76 24.26
N GLN A 158 -12.43 6.45 25.48
CA GLN A 158 -13.29 6.54 26.68
C GLN A 158 -13.76 7.97 26.96
N LYS A 159 -12.88 8.97 26.82
CA LYS A 159 -13.26 10.38 26.97
C LYS A 159 -14.33 10.78 25.96
N ARG A 160 -14.23 10.30 24.72
CA ARG A 160 -15.23 10.55 23.67
C ARG A 160 -16.57 9.88 23.99
N GLN A 161 -16.56 8.66 24.52
CA GLN A 161 -17.79 7.97 24.96
C GLN A 161 -18.51 8.73 26.08
N ILE A 162 -17.77 9.19 27.10
CA ILE A 162 -18.33 9.97 28.20
C ILE A 162 -18.90 11.30 27.69
N ALA A 163 -18.18 12.00 26.81
CA ALA A 163 -18.67 13.24 26.21
C ALA A 163 -19.94 13.02 25.37
N PHE A 164 -20.02 11.91 24.64
CA PHE A 164 -21.19 11.55 23.85
C PHE A 164 -22.42 11.25 24.73
N GLU A 165 -22.24 10.49 25.82
CA GLU A 165 -23.32 10.21 26.77
C GLU A 165 -23.81 11.48 27.50
N ALA A 166 -22.89 12.40 27.83
CA ALA A 166 -23.25 13.69 28.40
C ALA A 166 -24.11 14.51 27.43
N TRP A 167 -23.66 14.64 26.18
CA TRP A 167 -24.41 15.33 25.14
C TRP A 167 -25.79 14.73 24.88
N LYS A 168 -25.90 13.39 24.86
CA LYS A 168 -27.19 12.70 24.70
C LYS A 168 -28.15 13.03 25.85
N ARG A 169 -27.65 13.12 27.07
CA ARG A 169 -28.44 13.50 28.25
C ARG A 169 -28.90 14.95 28.16
N ASP A 170 -28.04 15.86 27.71
CA ASP A 170 -28.39 17.27 27.54
C ASP A 170 -29.49 17.46 26.48
N LEU A 171 -29.41 16.74 25.36
CA LEU A 171 -30.48 16.72 24.35
C LEU A 171 -31.82 16.18 24.89
N GLU A 172 -31.79 15.16 25.76
CA GLU A 172 -33.00 14.63 26.38
C GLU A 172 -33.64 15.65 27.34
N VAL A 173 -32.82 16.44 28.05
CA VAL A 173 -33.29 17.53 28.91
C VAL A 173 -33.92 18.64 28.07
N GLU A 174 -33.24 19.12 27.03
CA GLU A 174 -33.75 20.17 26.13
C GLU A 174 -35.06 19.73 25.44
N LYS A 175 -35.15 18.46 25.03
CA LYS A 175 -36.37 17.90 24.46
C LYS A 175 -37.53 17.87 25.46
N ASN A 176 -37.27 17.56 26.73
CA ASN A 176 -38.31 17.55 27.75
C ASN A 176 -38.76 18.98 28.13
N GLU A 177 -37.86 19.96 28.13
CA GLU A 177 -38.18 21.37 28.40
C GLU A 177 -38.99 22.02 27.26
N SER A 178 -38.66 21.68 26.00
CA SER A 178 -39.37 22.21 24.82
C SER A 178 -40.81 21.67 24.68
N ILE A 179 -41.10 20.46 25.16
CA ILE A 179 -42.46 19.91 25.23
C ILE A 179 -43.33 20.64 26.27
N GLY A 180 -42.72 21.30 27.27
CA GLY A 180 -43.43 22.05 28.31
C GLY A 180 -43.94 23.43 27.87
N ASN A 181 -43.43 24.01 26.78
CA ASN A 181 -43.64 25.43 26.43
C ASN A 181 -44.30 25.69 25.07
N THR A 182 -44.83 24.68 24.37
CA THR A 182 -45.40 24.89 23.03
C THR A 182 -46.88 25.33 23.09
N THR A 183 -47.12 26.62 23.33
CA THR A 183 -48.35 27.31 22.91
C THR A 183 -48.08 28.75 22.55
N THR A 184 -47.30 29.03 21.50
CA THR A 184 -47.49 30.23 20.65
C THR A 184 -46.75 30.01 19.32
N THR A 185 -47.50 30.01 18.23
CA THR A 185 -47.04 29.85 16.85
C THR A 185 -46.66 31.22 16.28
N GLU A 186 -45.60 31.30 15.45
CA GLU A 186 -45.36 32.30 14.35
C GLU A 186 -43.93 32.89 14.19
N GLN A 187 -42.86 32.30 14.74
CA GLN A 187 -41.45 32.72 14.45
C GLN A 187 -40.54 31.61 13.89
N GLN A 188 -41.07 30.74 13.02
CA GLN A 188 -40.46 29.44 12.69
C GLN A 188 -39.28 29.41 11.69
N THR A 189 -38.79 30.54 11.16
CA THR A 189 -37.74 30.48 10.11
C THR A 189 -36.34 30.89 10.55
N GLN A 190 -36.17 31.52 11.72
CA GLN A 190 -34.84 31.87 12.27
C GLN A 190 -34.38 30.98 13.44
N GLU A 191 -35.29 30.27 14.11
CA GLU A 191 -34.97 29.35 15.20
C GLU A 191 -34.56 27.94 14.74
N MET A 192 -34.86 27.57 13.49
CA MET A 192 -34.50 26.25 12.96
C MET A 192 -32.98 26.06 12.77
N GLU A 193 -32.19 27.14 12.73
CA GLU A 193 -30.72 27.07 12.65
C GLU A 193 -30.07 26.79 14.02
N ILE A 194 -30.82 26.89 15.12
CA ILE A 194 -30.30 26.72 16.50
C ILE A 194 -30.58 25.31 17.05
N LEU A 195 -31.55 24.57 16.49
CA LEU A 195 -31.96 23.24 17.02
C LEU A 195 -31.26 22.03 16.40
N LEU A 196 -30.50 22.23 15.32
CA LEU A 196 -29.68 21.16 14.73
C LEU A 196 -28.35 21.11 15.49
N GLY A 197 -28.39 20.62 16.73
CA GLY A 197 -27.25 20.56 17.64
C GLY A 197 -25.97 20.01 16.98
N GLU A 198 -24.82 20.50 17.41
CA GLU A 198 -23.52 20.05 16.89
C GLU A 198 -23.28 18.59 17.28
N HIS A 199 -23.00 17.74 16.29
CA HIS A 199 -22.64 16.35 16.56
C HIS A 199 -21.20 16.30 17.09
N PRO A 200 -20.92 15.64 18.22
CA PRO A 200 -19.61 15.73 18.90
C PRO A 200 -18.43 15.26 18.02
N ILE A 201 -18.67 14.33 17.11
CA ILE A 201 -17.65 13.83 16.16
C ILE A 201 -17.75 14.52 14.78
N LEU A 202 -18.96 14.82 14.32
CA LEU A 202 -19.21 15.20 12.93
C LEU A 202 -19.39 16.70 12.75
N GLY A 203 -19.37 17.48 13.84
CA GLY A 203 -19.51 18.92 13.82
C GLY A 203 -20.91 19.39 13.42
N LYS A 204 -20.95 20.55 12.78
CA LYS A 204 -22.18 21.27 12.40
C LYS A 204 -23.02 20.43 11.45
N CYS A 205 -24.29 20.24 11.81
CA CYS A 205 -25.30 19.70 10.90
C CYS A 205 -25.78 20.82 9.96
N ILE A 206 -25.69 20.59 8.65
CA ILE A 206 -26.15 21.54 7.62
C ILE A 206 -27.63 21.33 7.31
N SER A 207 -28.06 20.07 7.24
CA SER A 207 -29.41 19.72 6.78
C SER A 207 -29.83 18.35 7.29
N GLU A 208 -31.09 18.24 7.70
CA GLU A 208 -31.75 17.00 8.07
C GLU A 208 -32.89 16.73 7.10
N LEU A 209 -32.82 15.60 6.40
CA LEU A 209 -33.77 15.21 5.35
C LEU A 209 -34.76 14.14 5.84
N GLY A 210 -34.78 13.84 7.14
CA GLY A 210 -35.57 12.79 7.78
C GLY A 210 -34.98 11.39 7.63
N TYR A 211 -34.53 11.00 6.43
CA TYR A 211 -33.89 9.69 6.18
C TYR A 211 -32.35 9.73 6.21
N LYS A 212 -31.76 10.93 6.15
CA LYS A 212 -30.32 11.17 6.32
C LYS A 212 -30.06 12.58 6.84
N ARG A 213 -28.89 12.77 7.43
CA ARG A 213 -28.37 14.07 7.90
C ARG A 213 -27.09 14.41 7.14
N ILE A 214 -26.84 15.70 6.93
CA ILE A 214 -25.66 16.20 6.23
C ILE A 214 -24.84 17.01 7.21
N HIS A 215 -23.57 16.67 7.38
CA HIS A 215 -22.66 17.33 8.33
C HIS A 215 -21.40 17.86 7.64
N LEU A 216 -20.75 18.83 8.29
CA LEU A 216 -19.38 19.27 8.00
C LEU A 216 -18.44 18.71 9.06
N ALA A 217 -17.74 17.64 8.70
CA ALA A 217 -16.82 16.95 9.60
C ALA A 217 -15.36 17.28 9.28
N SER A 218 -14.53 17.34 10.32
CA SER A 218 -13.09 17.49 10.14
C SER A 218 -12.44 16.18 9.71
N LEU A 219 -11.38 16.27 8.90
CA LEU A 219 -10.62 15.09 8.45
C LEU A 219 -10.06 14.30 9.63
N LYS A 220 -9.62 15.00 10.69
CA LYS A 220 -9.08 14.36 11.90
C LYS A 220 -10.12 13.45 12.53
N ASN A 221 -11.37 13.90 12.64
CA ASN A 221 -12.45 13.09 13.18
C ASN A 221 -12.82 11.95 12.22
N LEU A 222 -12.96 12.23 10.92
CA LEU A 222 -13.29 11.23 9.90
C LEU A 222 -12.28 10.08 9.85
N ALA A 223 -10.99 10.37 10.01
CA ALA A 223 -9.94 9.35 10.01
C ALA A 223 -10.02 8.38 11.21
N THR A 224 -10.72 8.76 12.29
CA THR A 224 -10.92 7.90 13.47
C THR A 224 -12.14 7.00 13.37
N ILE A 225 -13.04 7.24 12.41
CA ILE A 225 -14.27 6.46 12.24
C ILE A 225 -13.92 5.11 11.59
N PRO A 226 -14.33 3.97 12.19
CA PRO A 226 -14.10 2.66 11.60
C PRO A 226 -14.84 2.50 10.26
N VAL A 227 -14.26 1.70 9.36
CA VAL A 227 -14.93 1.33 8.09
C VAL A 227 -15.79 0.09 8.34
N TRP A 228 -17.06 0.16 7.93
CA TRP A 228 -18.01 -0.93 8.06
C TRP A 228 -17.56 -2.17 7.26
N GLU A 229 -17.35 -3.29 7.96
CA GLU A 229 -16.96 -4.62 7.46
C GLU A 229 -15.81 -4.71 6.43
N LYS A 230 -15.05 -3.63 6.18
CA LYS A 230 -13.95 -3.54 5.19
C LYS A 230 -14.27 -4.23 3.84
N GLN A 231 -15.51 -4.12 3.37
CA GLN A 231 -16.02 -4.93 2.27
C GLN A 231 -15.28 -4.72 0.94
N ARG A 232 -14.80 -3.49 0.67
CA ARG A 232 -13.77 -3.26 -0.36
C ARG A 232 -12.40 -3.23 0.33
N ILE A 233 -11.39 -3.90 -0.21
CA ILE A 233 -10.03 -3.77 0.33
C ILE A 233 -9.57 -2.33 0.20
N PHE A 234 -9.16 -1.73 1.32
CA PHE A 234 -8.48 -0.45 1.34
C PHE A 234 -7.07 -0.60 0.75
N ARG A 235 -6.78 0.10 -0.34
CA ARG A 235 -5.46 0.09 -0.97
C ARG A 235 -4.78 1.45 -0.89
N LEU A 236 -3.66 1.50 -0.18
CA LEU A 236 -2.84 2.70 -0.05
C LEU A 236 -2.34 3.23 -1.40
N ALA A 237 -1.98 2.35 -2.33
CA ALA A 237 -1.53 2.73 -3.67
C ALA A 237 -2.62 3.48 -4.46
N ARG A 238 -3.85 2.98 -4.44
CA ARG A 238 -5.02 3.63 -5.07
C ARG A 238 -5.25 5.00 -4.46
N THR A 239 -5.21 5.08 -3.14
CA THR A 239 -5.35 6.32 -2.38
C THR A 239 -4.27 7.36 -2.73
N LYS A 240 -2.99 6.96 -2.85
CA LYS A 240 -1.89 7.84 -3.28
C LYS A 240 -2.09 8.36 -4.70
N LYS A 241 -2.56 7.50 -5.61
CA LYS A 241 -2.88 7.86 -6.99
C LYS A 241 -4.02 8.86 -7.06
N MET A 242 -5.12 8.57 -6.37
CA MET A 242 -6.25 9.50 -6.22
C MET A 242 -5.80 10.86 -5.67
N ALA A 243 -4.92 10.89 -4.66
CA ALA A 243 -4.41 12.13 -4.12
C ALA A 243 -3.57 12.90 -5.16
N THR A 244 -2.72 12.20 -5.91
CA THR A 244 -1.88 12.80 -6.96
C THR A 244 -2.71 13.39 -8.10
N ASP A 245 -3.77 12.70 -8.51
CA ASP A 245 -4.71 13.20 -9.51
C ASP A 245 -5.56 14.35 -8.95
N LYS A 246 -5.92 14.27 -7.66
CA LYS A 246 -6.71 15.30 -6.99
C LYS A 246 -5.92 16.60 -6.79
N MET A 247 -4.62 16.53 -6.50
CA MET A 247 -3.74 17.70 -6.42
C MET A 247 -3.79 18.56 -7.68
N LYS A 248 -3.93 17.94 -8.86
CA LYS A 248 -4.06 18.66 -10.15
C LYS A 248 -5.40 19.38 -10.33
N THR A 249 -6.40 19.00 -9.54
CA THR A 249 -7.80 19.43 -9.67
C THR A 249 -8.38 19.93 -8.35
N LEU A 250 -7.53 20.44 -7.43
CA LEU A 250 -7.96 20.90 -6.10
C LEU A 250 -9.02 22.01 -6.18
N HIS A 251 -8.87 22.92 -7.15
CA HIS A 251 -9.80 24.03 -7.42
C HIS A 251 -11.26 23.60 -7.70
N LEU A 252 -11.50 22.32 -8.03
CA LEU A 252 -12.84 21.77 -8.25
C LEU A 252 -13.55 21.31 -6.96
N GLY A 253 -12.90 21.39 -5.79
CA GLY A 253 -13.44 20.86 -4.53
C GLY A 253 -13.48 19.32 -4.50
N LEU A 254 -13.90 18.68 -3.40
CA LEU A 254 -13.90 17.21 -3.33
C LEU A 254 -15.00 16.59 -4.20
N PRO A 255 -14.67 15.64 -5.10
CA PRO A 255 -15.68 14.92 -5.84
C PRO A 255 -16.35 13.86 -4.96
N GLY A 256 -17.68 13.95 -4.86
CA GLY A 256 -18.54 12.98 -4.18
C GLY A 256 -18.55 13.11 -2.64
N ILE A 257 -19.57 12.50 -2.02
CA ILE A 257 -19.83 12.57 -0.57
C ILE A 257 -19.43 11.29 0.19
N ILE A 258 -18.90 11.42 1.41
CA ILE A 258 -18.59 10.25 2.26
C ILE A 258 -19.86 9.82 2.98
N GLY A 259 -20.20 8.53 2.88
CA GLY A 259 -21.39 7.95 3.50
C GLY A 259 -21.04 7.26 4.81
N ILE A 260 -21.70 7.68 5.89
CA ILE A 260 -21.55 7.19 7.24
C ILE A 260 -22.88 6.61 7.71
N PHE A 261 -22.84 5.45 8.33
CA PHE A 261 -23.96 4.88 9.06
C PHE A 261 -23.77 5.13 10.55
N GLU A 262 -24.83 5.56 11.21
CA GLU A 262 -24.86 5.82 12.64
C GLU A 262 -25.79 4.82 13.31
N ASN A 263 -25.24 4.02 14.22
CA ASN A 263 -25.97 3.01 14.98
C ASN A 263 -26.88 3.65 16.06
N ILE A 264 -27.73 2.85 16.70
CA ILE A 264 -28.66 3.31 17.74
C ILE A 264 -27.90 3.78 19.00
N ASP A 265 -26.73 3.20 19.24
CA ASP A 265 -25.80 3.60 20.29
C ASP A 265 -25.02 4.90 19.96
N GLY A 266 -25.17 5.42 18.74
CA GLY A 266 -24.45 6.60 18.24
C GLY A 266 -23.06 6.28 17.68
N SER A 267 -22.66 5.01 17.60
CA SER A 267 -21.41 4.62 16.97
C SER A 267 -21.48 4.85 15.46
N LEU A 268 -20.39 5.34 14.89
CA LEU A 268 -20.30 5.72 13.49
C LEU A 268 -19.47 4.69 12.72
N ASN A 269 -19.93 4.34 11.52
CA ASN A 269 -19.19 3.48 10.61
C ASN A 269 -19.21 4.05 9.18
N ILE A 270 -18.05 4.12 8.52
CA ILE A 270 -17.97 4.53 7.12
C ILE A 270 -18.48 3.39 6.24
N VAL A 271 -19.57 3.62 5.52
CA VAL A 271 -20.16 2.66 4.58
C VAL A 271 -19.67 2.90 3.16
N ASP A 272 -19.44 4.16 2.78
CA ASP A 272 -18.86 4.53 1.49
C ASP A 272 -17.83 5.66 1.63
N GLY A 273 -16.82 5.64 0.77
CA GLY A 273 -15.80 6.68 0.70
C GLY A 273 -14.52 6.40 1.46
N GLN A 274 -14.25 5.17 1.91
CA GLN A 274 -13.00 4.83 2.63
C GLN A 274 -11.71 5.24 1.88
N HIS A 275 -11.65 5.06 0.55
CA HIS A 275 -10.49 5.47 -0.24
C HIS A 275 -10.36 6.99 -0.34
N ARG A 276 -11.48 7.72 -0.22
CA ARG A 276 -11.52 9.20 -0.19
C ARG A 276 -11.03 9.71 1.15
N VAL A 277 -11.42 9.11 2.26
CA VAL A 277 -10.85 9.41 3.59
C VAL A 277 -9.34 9.18 3.58
N GLY A 278 -8.88 8.04 3.04
CA GLY A 278 -7.45 7.80 2.86
C GLY A 278 -6.77 8.83 1.97
N MET A 279 -7.43 9.23 0.87
CA MET A 279 -6.90 10.23 -0.07
C MET A 279 -6.72 11.57 0.62
N LEU A 280 -7.70 11.98 1.40
CA LEU A 280 -7.66 13.19 2.20
C LEU A 280 -6.52 13.16 3.20
N LYS A 281 -6.26 12.02 3.85
CA LYS A 281 -5.11 11.87 4.74
C LYS A 281 -3.78 12.04 4.02
N VAL A 282 -3.66 11.56 2.79
CA VAL A 282 -2.46 11.79 1.96
C VAL A 282 -2.37 13.25 1.53
N LEU A 283 -3.49 13.91 1.21
CA LEU A 283 -3.51 15.33 0.83
C LEU A 283 -3.11 16.24 1.99
N GLU A 284 -3.58 15.97 3.21
CA GLU A 284 -3.22 16.71 4.43
C GLU A 284 -1.69 16.76 4.63
N THR A 285 -0.97 15.71 4.25
CA THR A 285 0.51 15.67 4.35
C THR A 285 1.24 16.41 3.22
N LYS A 286 0.55 16.73 2.11
CA LYS A 286 1.17 17.25 0.88
C LYS A 286 0.74 18.65 0.50
N VAL A 287 -0.41 19.10 1.00
CA VAL A 287 -1.07 20.35 0.63
C VAL A 287 -1.19 21.19 1.89
N THR A 288 -0.90 22.49 1.79
CA THR A 288 -1.06 23.44 2.88
C THR A 288 -2.54 23.70 3.17
N SER A 289 -2.89 23.98 4.43
CA SER A 289 -4.28 24.25 4.85
C SER A 289 -4.96 25.39 4.09
N ASP A 290 -4.17 26.32 3.54
CA ASP A 290 -4.70 27.48 2.83
C ASP A 290 -5.28 27.11 1.44
N ASP A 291 -4.85 25.99 0.85
CA ASP A 291 -5.31 25.54 -0.46
C ASP A 291 -6.56 24.66 -0.38
N PHE A 292 -6.79 24.04 0.77
CA PHE A 292 -7.86 23.06 0.95
C PHE A 292 -8.33 23.00 2.39
N ASP A 293 -9.64 23.22 2.60
CA ASP A 293 -10.27 23.15 3.92
C ASP A 293 -10.50 21.69 4.34
N PHE A 294 -9.67 21.22 5.27
CA PHE A 294 -9.78 19.87 5.84
C PHE A 294 -10.73 19.79 7.03
N ASP A 295 -11.25 20.91 7.53
CA ASP A 295 -12.12 20.96 8.69
C ASP A 295 -13.61 20.92 8.30
N ASN A 296 -13.94 21.31 7.06
CA ASN A 296 -15.32 21.34 6.55
C ASN A 296 -15.56 20.32 5.42
N ILE A 297 -15.41 19.03 5.71
CA ILE A 297 -15.68 17.95 4.74
C ILE A 297 -17.14 17.52 4.84
N LEU A 298 -17.84 17.60 3.70
CA LEU A 298 -19.24 17.22 3.59
C LEU A 298 -19.42 15.69 3.73
N VAL A 299 -20.25 15.28 4.68
CA VAL A 299 -20.59 13.85 4.91
C VAL A 299 -22.09 13.64 5.02
N GLU A 300 -22.54 12.49 4.53
CA GLU A 300 -23.91 12.00 4.67
C GLU A 300 -23.97 10.96 5.78
N VAL A 301 -24.90 11.15 6.72
CA VAL A 301 -25.10 10.28 7.87
C VAL A 301 -26.48 9.65 7.77
N TYR A 302 -26.52 8.32 7.78
CA TYR A 302 -27.73 7.52 7.77
C TYR A 302 -27.96 6.98 9.18
N PRO A 303 -28.91 7.56 9.94
CA PRO A 303 -29.21 7.08 11.29
C PRO A 303 -29.94 5.74 11.23
N ALA A 304 -29.62 4.84 12.16
CA ALA A 304 -30.32 3.58 12.32
C ALA A 304 -31.79 3.81 12.66
N LEU A 305 -32.68 3.07 11.99
CA LEU A 305 -34.10 3.07 12.30
C LEU A 305 -34.35 2.20 13.54
N LYS A 306 -35.15 2.71 14.50
CA LYS A 306 -35.39 2.08 15.81
C LYS A 306 -35.91 0.64 15.75
N ASP A 307 -36.54 0.28 14.63
CA ASP A 307 -37.24 -0.99 14.45
C ASP A 307 -36.44 -2.00 13.59
N GLU A 308 -35.25 -1.64 13.10
CA GLU A 308 -34.45 -2.50 12.23
C GLU A 308 -33.18 -3.01 12.93
N HIS A 309 -32.81 -4.26 12.65
CA HIS A 309 -31.54 -4.82 13.11
C HIS A 309 -30.37 -4.05 12.46
N GLU A 310 -29.48 -3.48 13.29
CA GLU A 310 -28.39 -2.58 12.90
C GLU A 310 -27.53 -3.12 11.74
N GLU A 311 -27.11 -4.39 11.80
CA GLU A 311 -26.32 -5.03 10.75
C GLU A 311 -27.05 -5.13 9.41
N THR A 312 -28.38 -5.22 9.43
CA THR A 312 -29.19 -5.35 8.22
C THR A 312 -29.28 -4.01 7.48
N HIS A 313 -29.48 -2.91 8.20
CA HIS A 313 -29.61 -1.59 7.59
C HIS A 313 -28.30 -1.12 6.94
N ALA A 314 -27.17 -1.27 7.63
CA ALA A 314 -25.86 -0.91 7.09
C ALA A 314 -25.54 -1.70 5.80
N LYS A 315 -25.89 -2.99 5.81
CA LYS A 315 -25.73 -3.87 4.65
C LYS A 315 -26.61 -3.44 3.48
N ASP A 316 -27.88 -3.12 3.73
CA ASP A 316 -28.80 -2.70 2.69
C ASP A 316 -28.38 -1.35 2.09
N LEU A 317 -27.95 -0.41 2.93
CA LEU A 317 -27.36 0.85 2.49
C LEU A 317 -26.11 0.63 1.64
N PHE A 318 -25.19 -0.24 2.09
CA PHE A 318 -24.00 -0.59 1.33
C PHE A 318 -24.37 -1.16 -0.04
N LEU A 319 -25.32 -2.10 -0.10
CA LEU A 319 -25.77 -2.69 -1.34
C LEU A 319 -26.42 -1.65 -2.25
N GLU A 320 -27.27 -0.76 -1.71
CA GLU A 320 -27.95 0.29 -2.47
C GLU A 320 -26.96 1.28 -3.10
N VAL A 321 -26.00 1.79 -2.32
CA VAL A 321 -24.94 2.70 -2.80
C VAL A 321 -24.14 2.02 -3.92
N ASN A 322 -23.86 0.73 -3.78
CA ASN A 322 -23.08 -0.03 -4.74
C ASN A 322 -23.88 -0.59 -5.93
N LYS A 323 -25.22 -0.44 -5.97
CA LYS A 323 -25.98 -0.72 -7.21
C LYS A 323 -25.56 0.22 -8.34
N ALA A 324 -25.16 1.45 -8.01
CA ALA A 324 -24.67 2.43 -8.97
C ALA A 324 -23.23 2.13 -9.45
N GLU A 325 -22.40 1.56 -8.58
CA GLU A 325 -21.03 1.12 -8.90
C GLU A 325 -20.81 -0.35 -8.51
N PRO A 326 -21.00 -1.30 -9.45
CA PRO A 326 -20.99 -2.72 -9.15
C PRO A 326 -19.71 -3.16 -8.40
N VAL A 327 -19.91 -3.68 -7.19
CA VAL A 327 -18.87 -4.31 -6.37
C VAL A 327 -18.59 -5.71 -6.91
N LYS A 328 -17.35 -6.16 -6.79
CA LYS A 328 -16.97 -7.54 -7.12
C LYS A 328 -17.67 -8.53 -6.19
N LEU A 329 -17.99 -9.73 -6.65
CA LEU A 329 -18.76 -10.69 -5.85
C LEU A 329 -18.02 -11.07 -4.56
N VAL A 330 -16.69 -11.18 -4.63
CA VAL A 330 -15.82 -11.44 -3.46
C VAL A 330 -15.94 -10.37 -2.37
N ASP A 331 -16.30 -9.14 -2.74
CA ASP A 331 -16.39 -7.97 -1.87
C ASP A 331 -17.84 -7.71 -1.38
N LEU A 332 -18.81 -8.57 -1.73
CA LEU A 332 -20.19 -8.43 -1.23
C LEU A 332 -20.35 -9.02 0.19
N PRO A 333 -21.09 -8.34 1.08
CA PRO A 333 -21.36 -8.82 2.43
C PRO A 333 -22.23 -10.08 2.43
N GLY A 334 -21.83 -11.07 3.23
CA GLY A 334 -22.50 -12.38 3.31
C GLY A 334 -22.21 -13.34 2.14
N VAL A 335 -21.43 -12.92 1.14
CA VAL A 335 -21.04 -13.78 0.01
C VAL A 335 -19.70 -14.43 0.31
N GLY A 336 -19.70 -15.73 0.58
CA GLY A 336 -18.49 -16.53 0.85
C GLY A 336 -17.98 -16.47 2.29
N ASN A 337 -17.11 -17.41 2.66
CA ASN A 337 -16.54 -17.49 3.99
C ASN A 337 -15.46 -16.41 4.18
N ALA A 338 -15.39 -15.79 5.36
CA ALA A 338 -14.36 -14.81 5.68
C ALA A 338 -12.93 -15.39 5.58
N SER A 339 -12.75 -16.68 5.89
CA SER A 339 -11.49 -17.42 5.69
C SER A 339 -11.06 -17.45 4.22
N ASP A 340 -11.99 -17.76 3.33
CA ASP A 340 -11.73 -17.93 1.91
C ASP A 340 -11.36 -16.58 1.29
N LYS A 341 -12.09 -15.52 1.67
CA LYS A 341 -11.76 -14.14 1.28
C LYS A 341 -10.35 -13.76 1.73
N LYS A 342 -9.99 -14.05 2.98
CA LYS A 342 -8.65 -13.76 3.52
C LYS A 342 -7.56 -14.48 2.72
N ILE A 343 -7.73 -15.78 2.44
CA ILE A 343 -6.80 -16.58 1.64
C ILE A 343 -6.62 -15.98 0.24
N ILE A 344 -7.72 -15.68 -0.45
CA ILE A 344 -7.69 -15.10 -1.81
C ILE A 344 -6.99 -13.74 -1.83
N ASN A 345 -7.25 -12.90 -0.83
CA ASN A 345 -6.62 -11.59 -0.71
C ASN A 345 -5.10 -11.73 -0.52
N GLU A 346 -4.67 -12.56 0.43
CA GLU A 346 -3.24 -12.80 0.70
C GLU A 346 -2.51 -13.33 -0.53
N VAL A 347 -3.11 -14.28 -1.28
CA VAL A 347 -2.50 -14.83 -2.50
C VAL A 347 -2.41 -13.77 -3.60
N ALA A 348 -3.48 -13.01 -3.83
CA ALA A 348 -3.49 -12.00 -4.86
C ALA A 348 -2.47 -10.87 -4.57
N ASP A 349 -2.32 -10.47 -3.31
CA ASP A 349 -1.32 -9.50 -2.87
C ASP A 349 0.11 -10.04 -3.08
N ARG A 350 0.40 -11.29 -2.67
CA ARG A 350 1.73 -11.92 -2.89
C ARG A 350 2.09 -12.08 -4.36
N LEU A 351 1.13 -12.43 -5.20
CA LEU A 351 1.34 -12.51 -6.64
C LEU A 351 1.64 -11.13 -7.24
N GLN A 352 0.95 -10.09 -6.79
CA GLN A 352 1.24 -8.72 -7.21
C GLN A 352 2.65 -8.29 -6.76
N ASP A 353 3.04 -8.62 -5.53
CA ASP A 353 4.37 -8.28 -5.01
C ASP A 353 5.49 -9.05 -5.74
N SER A 354 5.24 -10.29 -6.13
CA SER A 354 6.19 -11.14 -6.85
C SER A 354 6.34 -10.74 -8.33
N PHE A 355 5.26 -10.26 -8.96
CA PHE A 355 5.22 -9.92 -10.38
C PHE A 355 4.66 -8.50 -10.66
N PRO A 356 5.23 -7.43 -10.06
CA PRO A 356 4.62 -6.10 -10.09
C PRO A 356 4.41 -5.56 -11.51
N GLU A 357 5.31 -5.88 -12.45
CA GLU A 357 5.25 -5.44 -13.86
C GLU A 357 4.13 -6.08 -14.69
N MET A 358 3.55 -7.16 -14.18
CA MET A 358 2.46 -7.92 -14.79
C MET A 358 1.10 -7.54 -14.20
N PHE A 359 1.07 -6.75 -13.13
CA PHE A 359 -0.16 -6.23 -12.56
C PHE A 359 -0.41 -4.78 -13.00
N SER A 360 -1.66 -4.48 -13.32
CA SER A 360 -2.13 -3.16 -13.70
C SER A 360 -3.27 -2.71 -12.79
N ASP A 361 -3.22 -1.44 -12.38
CA ASP A 361 -4.31 -0.81 -11.62
C ASP A 361 -5.63 -0.73 -12.41
N SER A 362 -5.56 -0.82 -13.75
CA SER A 362 -6.75 -0.71 -14.60
C SER A 362 -7.60 -1.98 -14.51
N GLN A 363 -8.86 -1.84 -14.12
CA GLN A 363 -9.83 -2.94 -14.20
C GLN A 363 -10.07 -3.43 -15.64
N ARG A 364 -9.73 -2.61 -16.64
CA ARG A 364 -9.79 -2.96 -18.07
C ARG A 364 -8.38 -3.13 -18.65
N CYS A 365 -7.48 -3.74 -17.88
CA CYS A 365 -6.15 -4.08 -18.36
C CYS A 365 -6.24 -5.05 -19.54
N ARG A 366 -5.26 -4.98 -20.45
CA ARG A 366 -5.16 -5.88 -21.61
C ARG A 366 -4.13 -6.96 -21.30
N ALA A 367 -4.30 -8.15 -21.89
CA ALA A 367 -3.27 -9.18 -21.85
C ALA A 367 -1.90 -8.58 -22.25
N PRO A 368 -0.82 -8.90 -21.51
CA PRO A 368 -0.71 -9.97 -20.52
C PRO A 368 -0.97 -9.51 -19.07
N HIS A 369 -1.43 -8.27 -18.88
CA HIS A 369 -1.58 -7.70 -17.55
C HIS A 369 -2.81 -8.24 -16.81
N LEU A 370 -2.65 -8.50 -15.52
CA LEU A 370 -3.75 -8.80 -14.61
C LEU A 370 -4.12 -7.58 -13.77
N ASN A 371 -5.37 -7.50 -13.37
CA ASN A 371 -5.82 -6.58 -12.34
C ASN A 371 -6.12 -7.37 -11.08
N ILE A 372 -5.59 -6.93 -9.94
CA ILE A 372 -5.71 -7.65 -8.68
C ILE A 372 -7.17 -7.85 -8.24
N ASP A 373 -8.07 -6.89 -8.48
CA ASP A 373 -9.50 -7.07 -8.14
C ASP A 373 -10.19 -8.08 -9.04
N ASN A 374 -9.86 -8.06 -10.34
CA ASN A 374 -10.37 -9.05 -11.27
C ASN A 374 -9.83 -10.44 -10.94
N LEU A 375 -8.56 -10.57 -10.55
CA LEU A 375 -7.98 -11.84 -10.14
C LEU A 375 -8.68 -12.38 -8.89
N ARG A 376 -8.84 -11.56 -7.83
CA ARG A 376 -9.55 -11.96 -6.61
C ARG A 376 -10.97 -12.45 -6.90
N ASP A 377 -11.71 -11.69 -7.68
CA ASP A 377 -13.08 -12.01 -8.08
C ASP A 377 -13.13 -13.31 -8.90
N ALA A 378 -12.18 -13.51 -9.81
CA ALA A 378 -12.10 -14.71 -10.64
C ALA A 378 -11.75 -15.96 -9.81
N LEU A 379 -10.76 -15.87 -8.91
CA LEU A 379 -10.39 -16.96 -7.98
C LEU A 379 -11.56 -17.34 -7.06
N PHE A 380 -12.35 -16.33 -6.63
CA PHE A 380 -13.54 -16.54 -5.82
C PHE A 380 -14.65 -17.23 -6.63
N GLN A 381 -14.95 -16.74 -7.82
CA GLN A 381 -16.02 -17.27 -8.68
C GLN A 381 -15.76 -18.70 -9.15
N SER A 382 -14.51 -19.07 -9.44
CA SER A 382 -14.15 -20.44 -9.80
C SER A 382 -14.11 -21.40 -8.60
N ASN A 383 -14.31 -20.91 -7.38
CA ASN A 383 -14.34 -21.70 -6.16
C ASN A 383 -13.09 -22.57 -5.95
N ILE A 384 -11.90 -22.10 -6.35
CA ILE A 384 -10.66 -22.90 -6.35
C ILE A 384 -10.34 -23.54 -4.99
N ILE A 385 -10.59 -22.80 -3.90
CA ILE A 385 -10.32 -23.23 -2.52
C ILE A 385 -11.10 -24.50 -2.21
N ARG A 386 -12.38 -24.53 -2.60
CA ARG A 386 -13.28 -25.65 -2.36
C ARG A 386 -13.05 -26.77 -3.37
N LYS A 387 -12.81 -26.42 -4.64
CA LYS A 387 -12.60 -27.38 -5.74
C LYS A 387 -11.35 -28.23 -5.53
N HIS A 388 -10.23 -27.62 -5.11
CA HIS A 388 -8.95 -28.30 -4.93
C HIS A 388 -8.60 -28.58 -3.46
N GLY A 389 -9.47 -28.18 -2.51
CA GLY A 389 -9.29 -28.47 -1.09
C GLY A 389 -8.14 -27.73 -0.41
N HIS A 390 -7.71 -26.59 -0.96
CA HIS A 390 -6.62 -25.80 -0.39
C HIS A 390 -7.09 -25.02 0.84
N LYS A 391 -6.43 -25.25 1.98
CA LYS A 391 -6.80 -24.60 3.26
C LYS A 391 -5.90 -23.42 3.63
N THR A 392 -4.83 -23.18 2.89
CA THR A 392 -3.82 -22.16 3.21
C THR A 392 -3.54 -21.29 2.00
N SER A 393 -3.17 -20.02 2.23
CA SER A 393 -2.77 -19.09 1.17
C SER A 393 -1.59 -19.62 0.37
N LYS A 394 -0.59 -20.20 1.02
CA LYS A 394 0.56 -20.80 0.32
C LYS A 394 0.16 -21.94 -0.62
N ALA A 395 -0.74 -22.84 -0.20
CA ALA A 395 -1.17 -23.93 -1.08
C ALA A 395 -1.92 -23.45 -2.33
N VAL A 396 -2.72 -22.38 -2.20
CA VAL A 396 -3.39 -21.76 -3.36
C VAL A 396 -2.38 -21.05 -4.25
N GLU A 397 -1.41 -20.36 -3.67
CA GLU A 397 -0.31 -19.70 -4.39
C GLU A 397 0.53 -20.70 -5.20
N ASP A 398 0.97 -21.79 -4.57
CA ASP A 398 1.73 -22.86 -5.21
C ASP A 398 0.94 -23.48 -6.39
N TRP A 399 -0.36 -23.71 -6.20
CA TRP A 399 -1.23 -24.22 -7.28
C TRP A 399 -1.35 -23.23 -8.44
N ILE A 400 -1.51 -21.93 -8.18
CA ILE A 400 -1.57 -20.90 -9.23
C ILE A 400 -0.25 -20.84 -10.02
N LEU A 401 0.89 -20.99 -9.34
CA LEU A 401 2.20 -21.01 -9.99
C LEU A 401 2.40 -22.29 -10.83
N GLU A 402 1.91 -23.43 -10.37
CA GLU A 402 1.87 -24.64 -11.20
C GLU A 402 1.03 -24.43 -12.48
N GLN A 403 -0.13 -23.77 -12.37
CA GLN A 403 -0.91 -23.39 -13.55
C GLN A 403 -0.14 -22.44 -14.48
N ASN A 404 0.65 -21.51 -13.93
CA ASN A 404 1.50 -20.62 -14.71
C ASN A 404 2.56 -21.40 -15.50
N ASP A 405 3.17 -22.42 -14.91
CA ASP A 405 4.19 -23.25 -15.56
C ASP A 405 3.58 -24.11 -16.67
N LEU A 406 2.37 -24.64 -16.48
CA LEU A 406 1.63 -25.34 -17.54
C LEU A 406 1.34 -24.41 -18.73
N LEU A 407 0.97 -23.16 -18.45
CA LEU A 407 0.77 -22.14 -19.49
C LEU A 407 2.09 -21.77 -20.20
N GLU A 408 3.21 -21.70 -19.48
CA GLU A 408 4.53 -21.50 -20.08
C GLU A 408 4.80 -22.59 -21.13
N VAL A 409 4.60 -23.87 -20.79
CA VAL A 409 4.77 -24.99 -21.73
C VAL A 409 3.79 -24.89 -22.90
N LYS A 410 2.52 -24.55 -22.64
CA LYS A 410 1.49 -24.40 -23.68
C LYS A 410 1.88 -23.36 -24.73
N TYR A 411 2.41 -22.22 -24.31
CA TYR A 411 2.81 -21.12 -25.20
C TYR A 411 4.21 -21.28 -25.80
N GLN A 412 4.93 -22.37 -25.53
CA GLN A 412 6.12 -22.75 -26.31
C GLN A 412 5.76 -23.33 -27.68
N VAL A 413 4.53 -23.83 -27.85
CA VAL A 413 4.04 -24.38 -29.12
C VAL A 413 3.62 -23.23 -30.05
N GLU A 414 4.20 -23.17 -31.25
CA GLU A 414 4.01 -22.05 -32.21
C GLU A 414 2.54 -21.78 -32.54
N GLU A 415 1.71 -22.84 -32.66
CA GLU A 415 0.26 -22.70 -32.91
C GLU A 415 -0.46 -21.86 -31.83
N ASN A 416 -0.07 -22.00 -30.56
CA ASN A 416 -0.65 -21.22 -29.46
C ASN A 416 -0.09 -19.79 -29.42
N ARG A 417 1.12 -19.56 -29.94
CA ARG A 417 1.75 -18.23 -29.97
C ARG A 417 1.02 -17.30 -30.94
N GLU A 418 0.52 -17.84 -32.05
CA GLU A 418 -0.25 -17.07 -33.05
C GLU A 418 -1.61 -16.58 -32.52
N LEU A 419 -2.18 -17.23 -31.49
CA LEU A 419 -3.45 -16.83 -30.87
C LEU A 419 -3.32 -15.57 -30.01
N VAL A 420 -2.10 -15.24 -29.58
CA VAL A 420 -1.82 -14.14 -28.65
C VAL A 420 -1.06 -13.04 -29.37
N LYS A 421 -1.26 -11.79 -28.96
CA LYS A 421 -0.47 -10.67 -29.49
C LYS A 421 1.01 -10.88 -29.14
N GLU A 422 1.88 -10.81 -30.14
CA GLU A 422 3.33 -10.98 -29.97
C GLU A 422 3.92 -10.08 -28.88
N THR A 423 3.41 -8.85 -28.73
CA THR A 423 3.84 -7.92 -27.67
C THR A 423 3.46 -8.38 -26.27
N ALA A 424 2.30 -9.03 -26.12
CA ALA A 424 1.86 -9.59 -24.85
C ALA A 424 2.67 -10.85 -24.51
N LEU A 425 2.92 -11.71 -25.48
CA LEU A 425 3.70 -12.92 -25.31
C LEU A 425 5.15 -12.61 -24.94
N LYS A 426 5.83 -11.70 -25.66
CA LYS A 426 7.20 -11.27 -25.31
C LYS A 426 7.31 -10.74 -23.88
N LYS A 427 6.30 -10.02 -23.41
CA LYS A 427 6.28 -9.51 -22.04
C LYS A 427 6.01 -10.64 -21.03
N ALA A 428 5.10 -11.57 -21.33
CA ALA A 428 4.89 -12.76 -20.50
C ALA A 428 6.18 -13.60 -20.39
N GLU A 429 6.89 -13.84 -21.49
CA GLU A 429 8.19 -14.54 -21.53
C GLU A 429 9.26 -13.81 -20.72
N GLN A 430 9.35 -12.48 -20.86
CA GLN A 430 10.32 -11.66 -20.12
C GLN A 430 10.19 -11.80 -18.60
N PHE A 431 8.96 -11.89 -18.08
CA PHE A 431 8.68 -11.98 -16.65
C PHE A 431 8.30 -13.40 -16.19
N ARG A 432 8.35 -14.38 -17.10
CA ARG A 432 7.89 -15.78 -16.91
C ARG A 432 6.51 -15.88 -16.26
N PHE A 433 5.57 -15.03 -16.70
CA PHE A 433 4.24 -14.93 -16.12
C PHE A 433 3.17 -14.93 -17.22
N TYR A 434 2.45 -16.05 -17.33
CA TYR A 434 1.55 -16.38 -18.43
C TYR A 434 0.06 -16.37 -18.03
N LEU A 435 -0.26 -16.31 -16.73
CA LEU A 435 -1.63 -16.31 -16.20
C LEU A 435 -2.54 -15.19 -16.74
N GLY A 436 -1.96 -14.10 -17.23
CA GLY A 436 -2.70 -12.97 -17.83
C GLY A 436 -2.94 -13.08 -19.33
N LEU A 437 -2.48 -14.14 -19.99
CA LEU A 437 -2.73 -14.38 -21.41
C LEU A 437 -4.12 -14.96 -21.67
N GLU A 438 -4.57 -15.85 -20.79
CA GLU A 438 -5.90 -16.46 -20.83
C GLU A 438 -6.40 -16.76 -19.41
N SER A 439 -7.72 -16.87 -19.23
CA SER A 439 -8.35 -17.14 -17.94
C SER A 439 -8.86 -18.57 -17.78
N TYR A 440 -8.63 -19.43 -18.78
CA TYR A 440 -9.21 -20.78 -18.81
C TYR A 440 -8.65 -21.69 -17.71
N TRP A 441 -7.39 -21.49 -17.31
CA TRP A 441 -6.71 -22.20 -16.23
C TRP A 441 -7.44 -22.13 -14.87
N LEU A 442 -8.34 -21.16 -14.66
CA LEU A 442 -9.16 -21.09 -13.45
C LEU A 442 -10.22 -22.19 -13.35
N TYR A 443 -10.55 -22.83 -14.48
CA TYR A 443 -11.66 -23.78 -14.58
C TYR A 443 -11.21 -25.22 -14.78
N GLU A 444 -9.93 -25.44 -15.09
CA GLU A 444 -9.27 -26.77 -15.08
C GLU A 444 -9.19 -27.31 -13.64
#